data_AF-A0A4W5QI38-F1
#
_entry.id   AF-A0A4W5QI38-F1
#
_cell.length_a   1.000
_cell.length_b   1.000
_cell.length_c   1.000
_cell.angle_alpha   90.00
_cell.angle_beta   90.00
_cell.angle_gamma   90.00
#
_symmetry.space_group_name_H-M   'P 1'
#
loop_
_entity.id
_entity.type
_entity.pdbx_description
1 polymer ?
#
loop_
_entity_poly.entity_id
_entity_poly.type
_entity_poly.pdbx_seq_one_letter_code
_entity_poly.pdbx_strand_id
1 'polypeptide(L)'
;MVNVNTVCIFIILSYSDNEGQGTLQDNYASSSVDVKLPINIVVRGGYSSQYITFPDNKLLEHIYMVENIGHVPAPVNVTFVIPVELDSGYLWNVSLLQTDNSRGKCERKEVLSKKEKSTLFYQHCSGVICHLVGCTIGLSSNNQPTIFKFVGNISRNSEGSAGQVEVVSWGSLSFDQSVYSQYPAVGSQSVKILSILETTPESHTALIASISVVFSLLLLTIISGVLYKMGFFKSRRIASGGVDYSPAVPARTAAPDDDHGLTADITSLGENTL
;
A
#
# COMPACT_ATOMS: atom_id res chain seq x y z
N MET A 1 -16.68 -9.67 -37.79
CA MET A 1 -17.81 -8.93 -37.21
C MET A 1 -18.77 -10.00 -36.70
N VAL A 2 -18.66 -10.38 -35.42
CA VAL A 2 -19.51 -11.43 -34.82
C VAL A 2 -20.77 -10.73 -34.33
N ASN A 3 -21.94 -11.22 -34.74
CA ASN A 3 -23.24 -10.63 -34.40
C ASN A 3 -23.52 -10.89 -32.90
N VAL A 4 -23.69 -9.82 -32.12
CA VAL A 4 -23.41 -9.83 -30.67
C VAL A 4 -24.60 -10.23 -29.80
N ASN A 5 -25.81 -10.36 -30.34
CA ASN A 5 -26.96 -10.78 -29.55
C ASN A 5 -27.36 -12.22 -29.90
N THR A 6 -26.53 -13.17 -29.47
CA THR A 6 -26.90 -14.59 -29.57
C THR A 6 -27.79 -14.93 -28.38
N VAL A 7 -29.02 -15.34 -28.68
CA VAL A 7 -30.01 -15.76 -27.69
C VAL A 7 -30.25 -17.25 -27.87
N CYS A 8 -30.15 -18.02 -26.79
CA CYS A 8 -30.58 -19.41 -26.78
C CYS A 8 -32.07 -19.45 -26.49
N ILE A 9 -32.86 -20.05 -27.39
CA ILE A 9 -34.31 -20.19 -27.23
C ILE A 9 -34.62 -21.63 -26.86
N PHE A 10 -35.24 -21.81 -25.70
CA PHE A 10 -35.78 -23.07 -25.23
C PHE A 10 -37.27 -23.13 -25.59
N ILE A 11 -37.65 -24.17 -26.33
CA ILE A 11 -39.04 -24.45 -26.66
C ILE A 11 -39.38 -25.78 -26.00
N ILE A 12 -40.42 -25.78 -25.17
CA ILE A 12 -40.94 -26.94 -24.48
C ILE A 12 -42.35 -27.18 -25.02
N LEU A 13 -42.57 -28.42 -25.45
CA LEU A 13 -43.86 -28.90 -25.94
C LEU A 13 -44.27 -30.11 -25.11
N SER A 14 -45.51 -30.13 -24.64
CA SER A 14 -46.14 -31.32 -24.06
C SER A 14 -47.14 -31.93 -25.03
N TYR A 15 -47.28 -33.25 -25.02
CA TYR A 15 -48.25 -33.95 -25.87
C TYR A 15 -48.90 -35.10 -25.10
N SER A 16 -50.21 -35.28 -25.27
CA SER A 16 -50.97 -36.41 -24.73
C SER A 16 -51.96 -36.94 -25.76
N ASP A 17 -52.12 -38.26 -25.84
CA ASP A 17 -53.10 -38.92 -26.71
C ASP A 17 -54.57 -38.62 -26.32
N ASN A 18 -54.78 -37.97 -25.17
CA ASN A 18 -56.10 -37.53 -24.71
C ASN A 18 -56.47 -36.11 -25.19
N GLU A 19 -55.60 -35.42 -25.94
CA GLU A 19 -55.87 -34.06 -26.39
C GLU A 19 -56.83 -33.99 -27.59
N GLY A 20 -57.88 -33.19 -27.46
CA GLY A 20 -58.83 -32.87 -28.52
C GLY A 20 -58.53 -31.52 -29.18
N GLN A 21 -59.28 -31.14 -30.22
CA GLN A 21 -59.08 -29.88 -30.98
C GLN A 21 -59.15 -28.59 -30.14
N GLY A 22 -59.57 -28.63 -28.87
CA GLY A 22 -59.72 -27.48 -27.98
C GLY A 22 -58.76 -27.40 -26.78
N THR A 23 -57.86 -28.37 -26.58
CA THR A 23 -57.00 -28.45 -25.37
C THR A 23 -55.54 -28.03 -25.58
N LEU A 24 -55.17 -27.54 -26.77
CA LEU A 24 -53.78 -27.31 -27.20
C LEU A 24 -53.17 -25.95 -26.76
N GLN A 25 -53.85 -25.15 -25.93
CA GLN A 25 -53.45 -23.75 -25.68
C GLN A 25 -52.32 -23.61 -24.64
N ASP A 26 -52.12 -24.59 -23.77
CA ASP A 26 -51.16 -24.57 -22.65
C ASP A 26 -50.01 -25.57 -22.82
N ASN A 27 -49.94 -26.26 -23.95
CA ASN A 27 -48.92 -27.29 -24.22
C ASN A 27 -47.60 -26.71 -24.77
N TYR A 28 -47.51 -25.40 -24.90
CA TYR A 28 -46.36 -24.69 -25.44
C TYR A 28 -45.80 -23.70 -24.41
N ALA A 29 -44.51 -23.82 -24.13
CA ALA A 29 -43.77 -22.82 -23.39
C ALA A 29 -42.47 -22.48 -24.13
N SER A 30 -42.18 -21.19 -24.26
CA SER A 30 -40.90 -20.72 -24.77
C SER A 30 -40.21 -19.85 -23.74
N SER A 31 -38.90 -20.04 -23.59
CA SER A 31 -38.04 -19.17 -22.79
C SER A 31 -36.76 -18.86 -23.54
N SER A 32 -36.12 -17.75 -23.22
CA SER A 32 -34.89 -17.31 -23.88
C SER A 32 -33.83 -16.91 -22.87
N VAL A 33 -32.57 -17.21 -23.19
CA VAL A 33 -31.41 -16.86 -22.35
C VAL A 33 -30.33 -16.22 -23.21
N ASP A 34 -29.80 -15.09 -22.74
CA ASP A 34 -28.69 -14.40 -23.40
C ASP A 34 -27.40 -15.22 -23.28
N VAL A 35 -26.70 -15.39 -24.40
CA VAL A 35 -25.45 -16.15 -24.46
C VAL A 35 -24.27 -15.19 -24.47
N LYS A 36 -23.37 -15.34 -23.49
CA LYS A 36 -22.11 -14.59 -23.39
C LYS A 36 -20.91 -15.53 -23.54
N LEU A 37 -19.81 -14.99 -24.05
CA LEU A 37 -18.57 -15.72 -24.19
C LEU A 37 -17.78 -15.72 -22.86
N PRO A 38 -17.40 -16.90 -22.32
CA PRO A 38 -16.65 -16.98 -21.08
C PRO A 38 -15.18 -16.60 -21.31
N ILE A 39 -14.73 -15.54 -20.67
CA ILE A 39 -13.33 -15.09 -20.67
C ILE A 39 -12.74 -15.22 -19.28
N ASN A 40 -11.42 -15.39 -19.17
CA ASN A 40 -10.74 -15.35 -17.90
C ASN A 40 -9.48 -14.50 -17.99
N ILE A 41 -9.61 -13.22 -17.66
CA ILE A 41 -8.55 -12.24 -17.84
C ILE A 41 -8.21 -11.61 -16.51
N VAL A 42 -6.92 -11.54 -16.21
CA VAL A 42 -6.40 -11.10 -14.93
C VAL A 42 -5.38 -9.99 -15.11
N VAL A 43 -5.34 -9.06 -14.16
CA VAL A 43 -4.27 -8.07 -14.02
C VAL A 43 -3.51 -8.33 -12.73
N ARG A 44 -2.18 -8.32 -12.81
CA ARG A 44 -1.26 -8.62 -11.71
C ARG A 44 -0.15 -7.58 -11.64
N GLY A 45 0.41 -7.40 -10.45
CA GLY A 45 1.65 -6.66 -10.27
C GLY A 45 2.83 -7.55 -10.64
N GLY A 46 3.73 -7.04 -11.49
CA GLY A 46 5.03 -7.65 -11.77
C GLY A 46 6.08 -7.22 -10.74
N TYR A 47 7.34 -7.52 -11.05
CA TYR A 47 8.50 -7.17 -10.21
C TYR A 47 8.77 -5.66 -10.20
N SER A 48 7.97 -4.95 -9.41
CA SER A 48 8.06 -3.49 -9.23
C SER A 48 9.06 -3.13 -8.13
N SER A 49 9.58 -1.91 -8.17
CA SER A 49 10.36 -1.34 -7.07
C SER A 49 9.52 -1.36 -5.79
N GLN A 50 10.07 -1.84 -4.68
CA GLN A 50 9.38 -1.78 -3.38
C GLN A 50 9.87 -0.60 -2.55
N TYR A 51 11.18 -0.33 -2.61
CA TYR A 51 11.84 0.73 -1.86
C TYR A 51 12.78 1.50 -2.79
N ILE A 52 12.76 2.82 -2.67
CA ILE A 52 13.68 3.71 -3.38
C ILE A 52 14.16 4.77 -2.41
N THR A 53 15.46 5.08 -2.44
CA THR A 53 16.04 6.13 -1.61
C THR A 53 16.17 7.41 -2.42
N PHE A 54 16.00 8.57 -1.80
CA PHE A 54 16.26 9.87 -2.41
C PHE A 54 17.21 10.71 -1.55
N PRO A 55 18.21 11.37 -2.17
CA PRO A 55 18.53 11.32 -3.60
C PRO A 55 19.23 10.00 -4.00
N ASP A 56 18.75 9.33 -5.05
CA ASP A 56 19.41 8.20 -5.73
C ASP A 56 19.14 8.33 -7.24
N ASN A 57 20.03 7.78 -8.07
CA ASN A 57 19.91 7.77 -9.52
C ASN A 57 19.08 6.60 -10.04
N LYS A 58 18.55 5.75 -9.15
CA LYS A 58 17.68 4.64 -9.52
C LYS A 58 16.34 5.16 -10.02
N LEU A 59 15.83 4.51 -11.07
CA LEU A 59 14.50 4.78 -11.58
C LEU A 59 13.47 4.00 -10.76
N LEU A 60 12.35 4.64 -10.46
CA LEU A 60 11.20 3.97 -9.87
C LEU A 60 10.44 3.23 -10.97
N GLU A 61 10.14 1.96 -10.73
CA GLU A 61 9.47 1.08 -11.69
C GLU A 61 8.19 0.45 -11.10
N HIS A 62 7.05 0.68 -11.75
CA HIS A 62 5.81 -0.07 -11.49
C HIS A 62 5.46 -0.91 -12.71
N ILE A 63 5.33 -2.22 -12.52
CA ILE A 63 5.13 -3.20 -13.59
C ILE A 63 3.77 -3.86 -13.45
N TYR A 64 2.97 -3.85 -14.51
CA TYR A 64 1.68 -4.53 -14.59
C TYR A 64 1.72 -5.62 -15.65
N MET A 65 1.13 -6.77 -15.34
CA MET A 65 1.00 -7.91 -16.23
C MET A 65 -0.48 -8.19 -16.45
N VAL A 66 -0.91 -8.17 -17.70
CA VAL A 66 -2.30 -8.46 -18.09
C VAL A 66 -2.30 -9.72 -18.95
N GLU A 67 -3.05 -10.72 -18.52
CA GLU A 67 -2.99 -12.05 -19.10
C GLU A 67 -4.40 -12.63 -19.26
N ASN A 68 -4.62 -13.29 -20.40
CA ASN A 68 -5.80 -14.14 -20.58
C ASN A 68 -5.41 -15.58 -20.22
N ILE A 69 -5.88 -16.01 -19.06
CA ILE A 69 -5.74 -17.38 -18.55
C ILE A 69 -6.91 -18.28 -18.99
N GLY A 70 -7.80 -17.75 -19.84
CA GLY A 70 -8.91 -18.45 -20.47
C GLY A 70 -8.60 -18.89 -21.90
N HIS A 71 -9.56 -19.60 -22.49
CA HIS A 71 -9.43 -20.15 -23.85
C HIS A 71 -10.01 -19.23 -24.93
N VAL A 72 -10.83 -18.26 -24.55
CA VAL A 72 -11.49 -17.34 -25.49
C VAL A 72 -10.64 -16.08 -25.62
N PRO A 73 -10.11 -15.76 -26.83
CA PRO A 73 -9.45 -14.49 -27.06
C PRO A 73 -10.45 -13.33 -26.99
N ALA A 74 -10.03 -12.20 -26.41
CA ALA A 74 -10.90 -11.03 -26.28
C ALA A 74 -10.12 -9.71 -26.32
N PRO A 75 -10.70 -8.66 -26.91
CA PRO A 75 -10.21 -7.30 -26.72
C PRO A 75 -10.59 -6.80 -25.33
N VAL A 76 -9.64 -6.14 -24.66
CA VAL A 76 -9.85 -5.55 -23.33
C VAL A 76 -9.29 -4.14 -23.28
N ASN A 77 -9.88 -3.34 -22.39
CA ASN A 77 -9.42 -2.00 -22.06
C ASN A 77 -8.78 -2.03 -20.68
N VAL A 78 -7.52 -1.63 -20.62
CA VAL A 78 -6.75 -1.52 -19.38
C VAL A 78 -6.54 -0.04 -19.08
N THR A 79 -6.83 0.36 -17.85
CA THR A 79 -6.69 1.74 -17.39
C THR A 79 -5.72 1.78 -16.23
N PHE A 80 -4.75 2.68 -16.31
CA PHE A 80 -3.78 2.93 -15.25
C PHE A 80 -3.92 4.34 -14.71
N VAL A 81 -3.84 4.47 -13.38
CA VAL A 81 -3.80 5.75 -12.66
C VAL A 81 -2.43 5.86 -12.02
N ILE A 82 -1.62 6.79 -12.52
CA ILE A 82 -0.23 6.95 -12.14
C ILE A 82 -0.01 8.35 -11.54
N PRO A 83 0.44 8.48 -10.29
CA PRO A 83 0.67 9.78 -9.66
C PRO A 83 1.87 10.47 -10.30
N VAL A 84 1.71 11.76 -10.61
CA VAL A 84 2.80 12.63 -11.08
C VAL A 84 3.32 13.43 -9.89
N GLU A 85 2.41 13.98 -9.11
CA GLU A 85 2.71 14.63 -7.83
C GLU A 85 2.55 13.64 -6.69
N LEU A 86 3.54 13.63 -5.82
CA LEU A 86 3.59 12.81 -4.61
C LEU A 86 3.57 13.72 -3.39
N ASP A 87 3.36 13.13 -2.21
CA ASP A 87 3.41 13.88 -0.97
C ASP A 87 4.78 14.54 -0.74
N SER A 88 4.81 15.59 0.07
CA SER A 88 6.03 16.31 0.44
C SER A 88 6.81 16.93 -0.73
N GLY A 89 6.13 17.25 -1.85
CA GLY A 89 6.72 17.99 -2.98
C GLY A 89 7.58 17.14 -3.92
N TYR A 90 7.46 15.81 -3.84
CA TYR A 90 8.11 14.91 -4.79
C TYR A 90 7.31 14.80 -6.08
N LEU A 91 8.04 14.65 -7.19
CA LEU A 91 7.48 14.48 -8.53
C LEU A 91 8.05 13.21 -9.15
N TRP A 92 7.17 12.39 -9.72
CA TRP A 92 7.56 11.20 -10.49
C TRP A 92 7.39 11.48 -11.98
N ASN A 93 8.50 11.69 -12.68
CA ASN A 93 8.49 11.88 -14.13
C ASN A 93 8.39 10.53 -14.83
N VAL A 94 7.17 10.03 -14.90
CA VAL A 94 6.87 8.68 -15.35
C VAL A 94 6.68 8.60 -16.87
N SER A 95 7.34 7.60 -17.46
CA SER A 95 7.16 7.20 -18.85
C SER A 95 6.57 5.80 -18.91
N LEU A 96 5.74 5.54 -19.93
CA LEU A 96 5.24 4.21 -20.21
C LEU A 96 6.22 3.54 -21.18
N LEU A 97 6.87 2.47 -20.74
CA LEU A 97 7.62 1.55 -21.57
C LEU A 97 6.79 0.27 -21.74
N GLN A 98 6.46 -0.05 -22.99
CA GLN A 98 5.69 -1.24 -23.33
C GLN A 98 6.66 -2.29 -23.87
N THR A 99 6.81 -3.41 -23.16
CA THR A 99 7.93 -4.33 -23.40
C THR A 99 7.60 -5.43 -24.42
N ASP A 100 6.34 -5.72 -24.77
CA ASP A 100 6.09 -6.81 -25.73
C ASP A 100 4.74 -6.79 -26.47
N ASN A 101 4.80 -7.13 -27.77
CA ASN A 101 3.79 -7.63 -28.74
C ASN A 101 2.34 -7.12 -28.78
N SER A 102 1.93 -6.18 -27.94
CA SER A 102 0.59 -5.63 -28.00
C SER A 102 0.45 -4.70 -29.20
N ARG A 103 -0.34 -5.10 -30.20
CA ARG A 103 -0.86 -4.23 -31.27
C ARG A 103 -1.86 -3.17 -30.74
N GLY A 104 -1.79 -2.88 -29.45
CA GLY A 104 -2.74 -2.05 -28.74
C GLY A 104 -2.37 -0.58 -28.83
N LYS A 105 -3.38 0.28 -28.89
CA LYS A 105 -3.21 1.73 -28.82
C LYS A 105 -3.34 2.15 -27.37
N CYS A 106 -2.32 2.85 -26.87
CA CYS A 106 -2.35 3.48 -25.56
C CYS A 106 -2.47 4.99 -25.72
N GLU A 107 -3.39 5.60 -25.00
CA GLU A 107 -3.60 7.03 -24.93
C GLU A 107 -3.33 7.53 -23.51
N ARG A 108 -2.53 8.59 -23.41
CA ARG A 108 -2.23 9.26 -22.14
C ARG A 108 -3.04 10.55 -22.06
N LYS A 109 -3.81 10.70 -20.99
CA LYS A 109 -4.50 11.93 -20.63
C LYS A 109 -4.02 12.38 -19.25
N GLU A 110 -3.58 13.62 -19.14
CA GLU A 110 -3.29 14.23 -17.84
C GLU A 110 -4.61 14.73 -17.23
N VAL A 111 -4.86 14.37 -15.97
CA VAL A 111 -6.12 14.70 -15.31
C VAL A 111 -5.85 15.29 -13.92
N LEU A 112 -6.43 16.47 -13.69
CA LEU A 112 -6.42 17.14 -12.40
C LEU A 112 -7.59 16.64 -11.54
N SER A 113 -7.26 16.10 -10.36
CA SER A 113 -8.20 15.54 -9.37
C SER A 113 -9.47 16.35 -9.14
N LYS A 114 -9.36 17.69 -9.18
CA LYS A 114 -10.47 18.61 -8.88
C LYS A 114 -11.56 18.72 -9.95
N LYS A 115 -11.35 18.24 -11.18
CA LYS A 115 -12.24 18.60 -12.32
C LYS A 115 -13.12 17.47 -12.86
N GLU A 116 -12.81 16.20 -12.58
CA GLU A 116 -13.57 15.05 -13.12
C GLU A 116 -14.18 14.20 -12.01
N LYS A 117 -15.52 14.19 -11.91
CA LYS A 117 -16.33 13.29 -11.05
C LYS A 117 -16.36 11.84 -11.56
N SER A 118 -15.27 11.35 -12.15
CA SER A 118 -15.15 9.94 -12.54
C SER A 118 -14.88 9.11 -11.28
N THR A 119 -15.71 8.08 -11.05
CA THR A 119 -15.76 7.29 -9.80
C THR A 119 -14.47 6.55 -9.49
N LEU A 120 -13.74 6.10 -10.51
CA LEU A 120 -12.47 5.37 -10.34
C LEU A 120 -11.29 6.33 -10.10
N PHE A 121 -11.36 7.52 -10.69
CA PHE A 121 -10.32 8.55 -10.60
C PHE A 121 -10.34 9.27 -9.25
N TYR A 122 -11.52 9.68 -8.78
CA TYR A 122 -11.68 10.34 -7.48
C TYR A 122 -11.23 9.43 -6.33
N GLN A 123 -11.40 8.11 -6.45
CA GLN A 123 -10.99 7.15 -5.43
C GLN A 123 -9.47 7.00 -5.31
N HIS A 124 -8.73 7.13 -6.41
CA HIS A 124 -7.32 6.72 -6.47
C HIS A 124 -6.32 7.86 -6.71
N CYS A 125 -6.81 9.06 -7.04
CA CYS A 125 -5.98 10.24 -7.30
C CYS A 125 -6.54 11.49 -6.58
N SER A 126 -7.19 11.35 -5.41
CA SER A 126 -7.74 12.51 -4.71
C SER A 126 -6.63 13.42 -4.18
N GLY A 127 -6.62 14.70 -4.59
CA GLY A 127 -5.75 15.73 -4.03
C GLY A 127 -4.40 15.97 -4.74
N VAL A 128 -4.03 15.17 -5.75
CA VAL A 128 -2.77 15.29 -6.51
C VAL A 128 -2.97 15.23 -8.03
N ILE A 129 -1.95 15.57 -8.81
CA ILE A 129 -1.94 15.39 -10.27
C ILE A 129 -1.59 13.93 -10.61
N CYS A 130 -2.41 13.29 -11.47
CA CYS A 130 -2.10 11.96 -12.02
C CYS A 130 -2.22 11.92 -13.55
N HIS A 131 -1.51 10.98 -14.14
CA HIS A 131 -1.75 10.52 -15.50
C HIS A 131 -2.76 9.38 -15.51
N LEU A 132 -3.75 9.51 -16.39
CA LEU A 132 -4.65 8.43 -16.78
C LEU A 132 -4.14 7.85 -18.09
N VAL A 133 -3.81 6.57 -18.08
CA VAL A 133 -3.32 5.86 -19.26
C VAL A 133 -4.28 4.75 -19.61
N GLY A 134 -5.00 4.91 -20.73
CA GLY A 134 -5.93 3.93 -21.25
C GLY A 134 -5.32 3.18 -22.43
N CYS A 135 -5.35 1.86 -22.40
CA CYS A 135 -4.83 1.01 -23.46
C CYS A 135 -5.88 -0.01 -23.90
N THR A 136 -6.14 -0.10 -25.20
CA THR A 136 -6.95 -1.17 -25.78
C THR A 136 -6.02 -2.24 -26.35
N ILE A 137 -6.09 -3.46 -25.82
CA ILE A 137 -5.26 -4.60 -26.22
C ILE A 137 -6.11 -5.79 -26.63
N GLY A 138 -5.64 -6.56 -27.61
CA GLY A 138 -6.19 -7.87 -27.94
C GLY A 138 -5.40 -8.95 -27.22
N LEU A 139 -6.04 -9.72 -26.34
CA LEU A 139 -5.41 -10.83 -25.66
C LEU A 139 -5.74 -12.15 -26.35
N SER A 140 -4.69 -12.90 -26.71
CA SER A 140 -4.81 -14.25 -27.25
C SER A 140 -4.95 -15.28 -26.13
N SER A 141 -5.38 -16.50 -26.45
CA SER A 141 -5.53 -17.61 -25.50
C SER A 141 -4.23 -18.39 -25.25
N ASN A 142 -3.09 -17.87 -25.71
CA ASN A 142 -1.77 -18.51 -25.57
C ASN A 142 -1.09 -18.24 -24.22
N ASN A 143 -1.83 -17.68 -23.25
CA ASN A 143 -1.37 -17.46 -21.88
C ASN A 143 -0.06 -16.64 -21.79
N GLN A 144 0.12 -15.69 -22.72
CA GLN A 144 1.25 -14.75 -22.70
C GLN A 144 0.81 -13.41 -22.11
N PRO A 145 1.45 -12.95 -21.02
CA PRO A 145 1.09 -11.69 -20.41
C PRO A 145 1.56 -10.51 -21.27
N THR A 146 0.69 -9.53 -21.45
CA THR A 146 1.08 -8.20 -21.92
C THR A 146 1.63 -7.40 -20.74
N ILE A 147 2.85 -6.86 -20.89
CA ILE A 147 3.57 -6.18 -19.82
C ILE A 147 3.55 -4.67 -20.06
N PHE A 148 3.08 -3.93 -19.06
CA PHE A 148 3.12 -2.47 -19.01
C PHE A 148 4.10 -2.03 -17.92
N LYS A 149 5.15 -1.32 -18.31
CA LYS A 149 6.20 -0.88 -17.40
C LYS A 149 6.18 0.64 -17.29
N PHE A 150 5.85 1.15 -16.10
CA PHE A 150 5.92 2.58 -15.80
C PHE A 150 7.25 2.86 -15.12
N VAL A 151 8.10 3.66 -15.78
CA VAL A 151 9.48 3.94 -15.33
C VAL A 151 9.71 5.44 -15.32
N GLY A 152 10.28 5.95 -14.24
CA GLY A 152 10.56 7.38 -14.13
C GLY A 152 11.54 7.72 -13.03
N ASN A 153 12.16 8.90 -13.13
CA ASN A 153 12.97 9.44 -12.05
C ASN A 153 12.09 10.16 -11.02
N ILE A 154 12.58 10.19 -9.79
CA ILE A 154 12.00 11.01 -8.73
C ILE A 154 12.78 12.32 -8.67
N SER A 155 12.06 13.43 -8.67
CA SER A 155 12.60 14.76 -8.45
C SER A 155 11.84 15.44 -7.32
N ARG A 156 12.39 16.53 -6.77
CA ARG A 156 11.81 17.26 -5.66
C ARG A 156 11.73 18.74 -6.05
N ASN A 157 10.54 19.34 -5.93
CA ASN A 157 10.30 20.73 -6.35
C ASN A 157 10.49 21.75 -5.20
N SER A 158 10.49 21.29 -3.95
CA SER A 158 10.58 22.11 -2.74
C SER A 158 11.32 21.37 -1.63
N GLU A 159 11.97 22.10 -0.71
CA GLU A 159 12.57 21.54 0.51
C GLU A 159 11.47 21.06 1.47
N GLY A 160 10.89 19.88 1.20
CA GLY A 160 9.94 19.20 2.07
C GLY A 160 10.63 18.50 3.23
N SER A 161 9.85 18.14 4.26
CA SER A 161 10.32 17.35 5.40
C SER A 161 10.99 16.05 4.95
N ALA A 162 12.06 15.65 5.63
CA ALA A 162 12.64 14.32 5.48
C ALA A 162 11.63 13.28 6.02
N GLY A 163 11.36 12.25 5.23
CA GLY A 163 10.39 11.23 5.61
C GLY A 163 10.23 10.14 4.56
N GLN A 164 9.34 9.20 4.88
CA GLN A 164 8.87 8.16 3.96
C GLN A 164 7.64 8.70 3.20
N VAL A 165 7.66 8.54 1.88
CA VAL A 165 6.56 8.93 0.99
C VAL A 165 6.07 7.68 0.25
N GLU A 166 4.76 7.46 0.25
CA GLU A 166 4.16 6.36 -0.49
C GLU A 166 3.94 6.75 -1.95
N VAL A 167 4.42 5.91 -2.87
CA VAL A 167 4.14 6.04 -4.29
C VAL A 167 3.18 4.94 -4.69
N VAL A 168 1.92 5.32 -4.91
CA VAL A 168 0.82 4.38 -5.16
C VAL A 168 0.29 4.55 -6.57
N SER A 169 0.18 3.45 -7.31
CA SER A 169 -0.45 3.43 -8.63
C SER A 169 -1.44 2.28 -8.77
N TRP A 170 -2.39 2.45 -9.68
CA TRP A 170 -3.50 1.52 -9.87
C TRP A 170 -3.62 1.08 -11.32
N GLY A 171 -3.93 -0.20 -11.52
CA GLY A 171 -4.29 -0.76 -12.81
C GLY A 171 -5.66 -1.43 -12.71
N SER A 172 -6.54 -1.21 -13.69
CA SER A 172 -7.87 -1.79 -13.76
C SER A 172 -8.17 -2.29 -15.17
N LEU A 173 -8.85 -3.43 -15.24
CA LEU A 173 -9.29 -4.11 -16.44
C LEU A 173 -10.78 -3.87 -16.66
N SER A 174 -11.16 -3.64 -17.91
CA SER A 174 -12.55 -3.58 -18.36
C SER A 174 -12.72 -4.25 -19.72
N PHE A 175 -13.91 -4.76 -19.98
CA PHE A 175 -14.27 -5.43 -21.23
C PHE A 175 -15.77 -5.26 -21.49
N ASP A 176 -16.20 -5.59 -22.70
CA ASP A 176 -17.61 -5.48 -23.07
C ASP A 176 -18.44 -6.59 -22.40
N GLN A 177 -19.15 -6.21 -21.33
CA GLN A 177 -20.00 -7.12 -20.55
C GLN A 177 -21.28 -7.55 -21.30
N SER A 178 -21.60 -6.95 -22.44
CA SER A 178 -22.70 -7.42 -23.30
C SER A 178 -22.30 -8.70 -24.05
N VAL A 179 -21.03 -8.80 -24.47
CA VAL A 179 -20.50 -9.93 -25.23
C VAL A 179 -19.86 -10.99 -24.33
N TYR A 180 -19.13 -10.53 -23.32
CA TYR A 180 -18.25 -11.37 -22.52
C TYR A 180 -18.72 -11.48 -21.07
N SER A 181 -18.40 -12.61 -20.45
CA SER A 181 -18.57 -12.81 -19.02
C SER A 181 -17.29 -13.38 -18.43
N GLN A 182 -16.85 -12.83 -17.30
CA GLN A 182 -15.71 -13.38 -16.55
C GLN A 182 -16.09 -14.76 -16.00
N TYR A 183 -15.42 -15.81 -16.46
CA TYR A 183 -15.63 -17.17 -15.98
C TYR A 183 -14.35 -18.02 -16.15
N PRO A 184 -13.88 -18.70 -15.09
CA PRO A 184 -14.35 -18.57 -13.71
C PRO A 184 -14.08 -17.16 -13.15
N ALA A 185 -14.81 -16.75 -12.10
CA ALA A 185 -14.60 -15.48 -11.41
C ALA A 185 -13.34 -15.52 -10.52
N VAL A 186 -12.23 -15.96 -11.11
CA VAL A 186 -10.95 -16.20 -10.44
C VAL A 186 -9.95 -15.17 -10.93
N GLY A 187 -9.23 -14.56 -9.98
CA GLY A 187 -8.24 -13.52 -10.25
C GLY A 187 -8.79 -12.10 -10.13
N SER A 188 -7.88 -11.14 -10.16
CA SER A 188 -8.19 -9.74 -9.91
C SER A 188 -8.32 -8.97 -11.23
N GLN A 189 -9.37 -8.16 -11.33
CA GLN A 189 -9.58 -7.20 -12.42
C GLN A 189 -9.01 -5.81 -12.08
N SER A 190 -8.42 -5.66 -10.89
CA SER A 190 -7.72 -4.46 -10.47
C SER A 190 -6.53 -4.82 -9.59
N VAL A 191 -5.45 -4.05 -9.69
CA VAL A 191 -4.27 -4.23 -8.84
C VAL A 191 -3.68 -2.88 -8.43
N LYS A 192 -3.23 -2.80 -7.17
CA LYS A 192 -2.49 -1.68 -6.59
C LYS A 192 -1.01 -2.05 -6.53
N ILE A 193 -0.15 -1.12 -6.91
CA ILE A 193 1.30 -1.21 -6.69
C ILE A 193 1.69 -0.07 -5.76
N LEU A 194 2.43 -0.41 -4.71
CA LEU A 194 2.94 0.51 -3.68
C LEU A 194 4.46 0.40 -3.65
N SER A 195 5.12 1.56 -3.68
CA SER A 195 6.54 1.71 -3.40
C SER A 195 6.75 2.73 -2.31
N ILE A 196 7.79 2.57 -1.50
CA ILE A 196 8.16 3.49 -0.44
C ILE A 196 9.40 4.28 -0.88
N LEU A 197 9.26 5.59 -0.89
CA LEU A 197 10.33 6.55 -1.12
C LEU A 197 10.90 7.01 0.22
N GLU A 198 12.12 6.62 0.53
CA GLU A 198 12.82 7.02 1.75
C GLU A 198 13.77 8.18 1.47
N THR A 199 13.67 9.25 2.24
CA THR A 199 14.61 10.37 2.15
C THR A 199 15.78 10.12 3.08
N THR A 200 17.00 10.02 2.55
CA THR A 200 18.18 9.97 3.42
C THR A 200 18.44 11.36 3.98
N PRO A 201 18.71 11.49 5.30
CA PRO A 201 19.09 12.78 5.85
C PRO A 201 20.38 13.24 5.18
N GLU A 202 20.39 14.49 4.75
CA GLU A 202 21.53 15.11 4.09
C GLU A 202 22.79 14.92 4.95
N SER A 203 23.85 14.39 4.34
CA SER A 203 25.10 13.99 5.01
C SER A 203 25.74 15.13 5.81
N HIS A 204 25.48 16.38 5.40
CA HIS A 204 25.90 17.58 6.10
C HIS A 204 25.35 17.66 7.53
N THR A 205 24.11 17.22 7.76
CA THR A 205 23.49 17.21 9.09
C THR A 205 24.15 16.20 10.01
N ALA A 206 24.50 15.03 9.47
CA ALA A 206 25.23 14.00 10.22
C ALA A 206 26.65 14.45 10.57
N LEU A 207 27.34 15.11 9.63
CA LEU A 207 28.66 15.70 9.88
C LEU A 207 28.59 16.80 10.96
N ILE A 208 27.65 17.73 10.86
CA ILE A 208 27.49 18.81 11.85
C ILE A 208 27.21 18.23 13.25
N ALA A 209 26.31 17.24 13.36
CA ALA A 209 26.04 16.57 14.62
C ALA A 209 27.29 15.88 15.19
N SER A 210 28.06 15.19 14.35
CA SER A 210 29.29 14.50 14.78
C SER A 210 30.38 15.47 15.27
N ILE A 211 30.58 16.59 14.56
CA ILE A 211 31.58 17.61 14.93
C ILE A 211 31.17 18.30 16.23
N SER A 212 29.88 18.59 16.40
CA SER A 212 29.33 19.19 17.62
C SER A 212 29.63 18.35 18.87
N VAL A 213 29.45 17.04 18.79
CA VAL A 213 29.70 16.12 19.91
C VAL A 213 31.18 16.12 20.28
N VAL A 214 32.08 16.02 19.29
CA VAL A 214 33.53 16.00 19.51
C VAL A 214 34.00 17.33 20.11
N PHE A 215 33.53 18.46 19.58
CA PHE A 215 33.90 19.78 20.07
C PHE A 215 33.38 20.04 21.48
N SER A 216 32.15 19.60 21.78
CA SER A 216 31.56 19.72 23.11
C SER A 216 32.33 18.91 24.15
N LEU A 217 32.77 17.69 23.81
CA LEU A 217 33.60 16.86 24.68
C LEU A 217 34.97 17.49 24.93
N LEU A 218 35.58 18.07 23.89
CA LEU A 218 36.86 18.77 24.00
C LEU A 218 36.73 20.01 24.90
N LEU A 219 35.66 20.78 24.73
CA LEU A 219 35.40 21.95 25.55
C LEU A 219 35.19 21.57 27.03
N LEU A 220 34.41 20.52 27.28
CA LEU A 220 34.19 19.97 28.63
C LEU A 220 35.49 19.52 29.30
N THR A 221 36.38 18.84 28.57
CA THR A 221 37.66 18.38 29.11
C THR A 221 38.60 19.55 29.44
N ILE A 222 38.64 20.58 28.61
CA ILE A 222 39.44 21.80 28.88
C ILE A 222 38.91 22.53 30.12
N ILE A 223 37.60 22.75 30.20
CA ILE A 223 36.96 23.43 31.35
C ILE A 223 37.21 22.63 32.63
N SER A 224 37.04 21.31 32.59
CA SER A 224 37.31 20.42 33.73
C SER A 224 38.77 20.51 34.19
N GLY A 225 39.73 20.53 33.25
CA GLY A 225 41.16 20.68 33.57
C GLY A 225 41.49 22.03 34.22
N VAL A 226 40.91 23.13 33.73
CA VAL A 226 41.10 24.47 34.33
C VAL A 226 40.50 24.53 35.73
N LEU A 227 39.27 24.02 35.92
CA LEU A 227 38.61 23.98 37.22
C LEU A 227 39.35 23.07 38.23
N TYR A 228 39.94 21.97 37.77
CA TYR A 228 40.79 21.11 38.59
C TYR A 228 42.04 21.85 39.05
N LYS A 229 42.72 22.56 38.13
CA LYS A 229 43.93 23.35 38.45
C LYS A 229 43.63 24.53 39.38
N MET A 230 42.47 25.17 39.24
CA MET A 230 42.01 26.23 40.15
C MET A 230 41.51 25.69 41.51
N GLY A 231 41.54 24.38 41.74
CA GLY A 231 41.23 23.77 43.03
C GLY A 231 39.75 23.66 43.34
N PHE A 232 38.87 23.82 42.34
CA PHE A 232 37.41 23.79 42.53
C PHE A 232 36.90 22.39 42.92
N PHE A 233 37.58 21.33 42.47
CA PHE A 233 37.23 19.92 42.75
C PHE A 233 38.02 19.30 43.91
N LYS A 234 38.68 20.09 44.76
CA LYS A 234 39.32 19.56 45.97
C LYS A 234 38.23 19.09 46.94
N SER A 235 37.95 17.79 46.92
CA SER A 235 37.04 17.15 47.88
C SER A 235 37.47 17.52 49.30
N ARG A 236 36.66 18.33 50.00
CA ARG A 236 36.73 18.35 51.46
C ARG A 236 36.20 17.00 51.89
N ARG A 237 37.10 16.07 52.24
CA ARG A 237 36.72 14.95 53.09
C ARG A 237 36.17 15.58 54.37
N ILE A 238 34.86 15.48 54.59
CA ILE A 238 34.31 15.62 55.93
C ILE A 238 34.75 14.35 56.65
N ALA A 239 35.91 14.42 57.29
CA ALA A 239 36.33 13.47 58.31
C ALA A 239 36.21 14.20 59.65
N SER A 240 35.14 13.94 60.38
CA SER A 240 35.14 14.11 61.82
C SER A 240 34.54 12.85 62.40
N GLY A 241 35.42 11.98 62.90
CA GLY A 241 35.04 10.87 63.76
C GLY A 241 34.80 11.37 65.20
N GLY A 242 34.18 10.51 66.00
CA GLY A 242 34.37 10.50 67.45
C GLY A 242 33.21 11.05 68.28
N VAL A 243 32.22 10.18 68.50
CA VAL A 243 31.39 9.96 69.70
C VAL A 243 31.72 10.80 70.94
N ASP A 244 30.69 11.36 71.58
CA ASP A 244 30.63 11.37 73.05
C ASP A 244 29.19 11.08 73.55
N TYR A 245 29.13 10.42 74.69
CA TYR A 245 28.02 9.59 75.21
C TYR A 245 27.28 10.26 76.38
N SER A 246 26.04 9.80 76.63
CA SER A 246 25.31 9.72 77.92
C SER A 246 24.35 10.86 78.34
N PRO A 247 23.32 10.61 79.20
CA PRO A 247 22.52 9.39 79.44
C PRO A 247 20.98 9.62 79.45
N ALA A 248 20.26 8.51 79.66
CA ALA A 248 18.82 8.22 79.58
C ALA A 248 17.83 9.01 80.48
N VAL A 249 16.53 8.97 80.12
CA VAL A 249 15.40 8.27 80.82
C VAL A 249 14.05 8.57 80.10
N PRO A 250 13.04 7.65 80.11
CA PRO A 250 11.95 7.57 79.13
C PRO A 250 10.58 8.02 79.66
N ALA A 251 9.62 8.25 78.76
CA ALA A 251 8.20 8.26 79.10
C ALA A 251 7.34 7.60 78.00
N ARG A 252 6.53 6.64 78.45
CA ARG A 252 5.40 5.94 77.79
C ARG A 252 4.37 6.97 77.27
N THR A 253 3.39 6.73 76.39
CA THR A 253 2.42 5.64 76.09
C THR A 253 1.60 6.24 74.91
N ALA A 254 0.92 5.58 73.97
CA ALA A 254 0.16 4.34 73.98
C ALA A 254 -0.14 3.95 72.50
N ALA A 255 -0.25 2.65 72.22
CA ALA A 255 -1.10 2.08 71.17
C ALA A 255 -2.57 2.13 71.65
N PRO A 256 -3.62 1.84 70.82
CA PRO A 256 -3.90 0.48 70.30
C PRO A 256 -4.43 0.53 68.84
N ASP A 257 -4.72 -0.54 68.10
CA ASP A 257 -4.71 -1.99 68.32
C ASP A 257 -4.69 -2.63 66.92
N ASP A 258 -4.09 -3.82 66.85
CA ASP A 258 -4.59 -5.07 66.26
C ASP A 258 -5.49 -4.99 65.00
N ASP A 259 -5.31 -5.82 63.97
CA ASP A 259 -5.26 -7.26 64.12
C ASP A 259 -5.00 -7.97 62.77
N HIS A 260 -4.43 -9.18 62.87
CA HIS A 260 -4.41 -10.32 61.94
C HIS A 260 -4.17 -10.07 60.42
N GLY A 261 -3.15 -10.60 59.75
CA GLY A 261 -2.63 -11.96 59.82
C GLY A 261 -2.87 -12.69 58.47
N LEU A 262 -1.90 -13.52 58.07
CA LEU A 262 -1.91 -14.53 57.00
C LEU A 262 -1.44 -14.13 55.57
N THR A 263 -0.16 -14.45 55.33
CA THR A 263 0.42 -15.22 54.22
C THR A 263 -0.48 -15.58 53.02
N ALA A 264 0.03 -15.35 51.80
CA ALA A 264 0.19 -16.40 50.80
C ALA A 264 1.04 -15.92 49.60
N ASP A 265 1.96 -16.81 49.21
CA ASP A 265 2.60 -16.94 47.91
C ASP A 265 1.60 -16.86 46.73
N ILE A 266 2.08 -16.50 45.53
CA ILE A 266 1.87 -17.22 44.26
C ILE A 266 2.36 -16.39 43.07
N THR A 267 3.14 -17.09 42.26
CA THR A 267 3.69 -16.78 40.94
C THR A 267 2.62 -16.79 39.83
N SER A 268 2.89 -16.00 38.78
CA SER A 268 2.56 -16.28 37.35
C SER A 268 1.10 -16.31 36.87
N LEU A 269 0.73 -15.32 36.03
CA LEU A 269 -0.06 -15.43 34.78
C LEU A 269 -0.07 -14.02 34.12
N GLY A 270 -0.06 -13.81 32.82
CA GLY A 270 -0.25 -14.72 31.71
C GLY A 270 0.12 -14.06 30.38
N GLU A 271 0.51 -14.98 29.50
CA GLU A 271 0.54 -14.94 28.04
C GLU A 271 -0.79 -14.41 27.47
N ASN A 272 -0.73 -13.47 26.52
CA ASN A 272 -1.88 -13.12 25.68
C ASN A 272 -1.46 -13.20 24.20
N THR A 273 -2.22 -14.05 23.52
CA THR A 273 -2.30 -14.36 22.10
C THR A 273 -2.66 -13.17 21.23
N LEU A 274 -2.03 -13.10 20.06
CA LEU A 274 -2.63 -12.97 18.72
C LEU A 274 -1.59 -13.34 17.65
#